data_AF-A0A437SDN8-F1
#
_entry.id   AF-A0A437SDN8-F1
#
_cell.length_a   1.000
_cell.length_b   1.000
_cell.length_c   1.000
_cell.angle_alpha   90.00
_cell.angle_beta   90.00
_cell.angle_gamma   90.00
#
_symmetry.space_group_name_H-M   'P 1'
#
loop_
_entity.id
_entity.type
_entity.pdbx_description
1 polymer ?
#
loop_
_entity_poly.entity_id
_entity_poly.type
_entity_poly.pdbx_seq_one_letter_code
_entity_poly.pdbx_strand_id
1 'polypeptide(L)'
;MNFVIDKIDGLHPEFSKLVSMMNYARYTTTQAVEGLTTEELDYLYNEEVNSIGMLLYHMAAVEFYYQIHTFEDREPTEAELERWLPGLELEALGREKIKGNSIEFYIDTLQEVRSKTIETFQSLPDEWLFKTTDFWYDKQANNYFKWFHVFEDEINHRGQIRLIKKMQKAHSIK
;
A
#
# COMPACT_ATOMS: atom_id res chain seq x y z
N MET A 1 2.96 -14.43 -15.60
CA MET A 1 3.79 -13.45 -14.86
C MET A 1 5.19 -13.47 -15.45
N ASN A 2 5.79 -12.31 -15.68
CA ASN A 2 7.14 -12.17 -16.21
C ASN A 2 8.05 -11.64 -15.10
N PHE A 3 9.25 -12.21 -14.92
CA PHE A 3 10.21 -11.79 -13.89
C PHE A 3 11.31 -10.92 -14.49
N VAL A 4 10.89 -9.98 -15.34
CA VAL A 4 11.77 -9.04 -16.04
C VAL A 4 11.25 -7.64 -15.74
N ILE A 5 12.13 -6.78 -15.26
CA ILE A 5 11.88 -5.35 -15.12
C ILE A 5 12.23 -4.72 -16.46
N ASP A 6 11.22 -4.30 -17.21
CA ASP A 6 11.39 -3.77 -18.56
C ASP A 6 10.30 -2.73 -18.87
N LYS A 7 10.34 -2.20 -20.09
CA LYS A 7 9.33 -1.32 -20.67
C LYS A 7 7.93 -1.93 -20.58
N ILE A 8 6.97 -1.13 -20.14
CA ILE A 8 5.54 -1.42 -20.17
C ILE A 8 4.91 -0.49 -21.21
N ASP A 9 4.03 -1.03 -22.06
CA ASP A 9 3.31 -0.23 -23.04
C ASP A 9 2.47 0.87 -22.38
N GLY A 10 2.52 2.07 -22.96
CA GLY A 10 1.85 3.26 -22.43
C GLY A 10 2.56 4.00 -21.28
N LEU A 11 3.66 3.47 -20.72
CA LEU A 11 4.45 4.16 -19.68
C LEU A 11 5.82 4.61 -20.20
N HIS A 12 6.41 5.66 -19.63
CA HIS A 12 7.81 5.99 -19.92
C HIS A 12 8.78 4.94 -19.33
N PRO A 13 10.04 4.83 -19.82
CA PRO A 13 10.99 3.84 -19.37
C PRO A 13 11.22 3.77 -17.85
N GLU A 14 11.36 4.90 -17.15
CA GLU A 14 11.60 4.87 -15.70
C GLU A 14 10.35 4.47 -14.93
N PHE A 15 9.17 5.00 -15.30
CA PHE A 15 7.91 4.54 -14.72
C PHE A 15 7.63 3.07 -14.99
N SER A 16 8.05 2.52 -16.14
CA SER A 16 7.89 1.10 -16.46
C SER A 16 8.64 0.21 -15.48
N LYS A 17 9.87 0.59 -15.11
CA LYS A 17 10.68 -0.13 -14.13
C LYS A 17 10.04 -0.06 -12.74
N LEU A 18 9.63 1.14 -12.33
CA LEU A 18 8.94 1.38 -11.07
C LEU A 18 7.65 0.54 -10.96
N VAL A 19 6.77 0.64 -11.96
CA VAL A 19 5.50 -0.10 -11.99
C VAL A 19 5.73 -1.62 -12.05
N SER A 20 6.77 -2.10 -12.73
CA SER A 20 7.13 -3.53 -12.71
C SER A 20 7.43 -4.02 -11.28
N MET A 21 8.16 -3.24 -10.49
CA MET A 21 8.46 -3.57 -9.09
C MET A 21 7.21 -3.49 -8.21
N MET A 22 6.41 -2.43 -8.35
CA MET A 22 5.13 -2.25 -7.64
C MET A 22 4.13 -3.37 -7.94
N ASN A 23 4.08 -3.85 -9.19
CA ASN A 23 3.21 -4.95 -9.60
C ASN A 23 3.62 -6.26 -8.94
N TYR A 24 4.92 -6.53 -8.83
CA TYR A 24 5.39 -7.74 -8.15
C TYR A 24 5.13 -7.68 -6.63
N ALA A 25 5.34 -6.52 -6.00
CA ALA A 25 4.95 -6.30 -4.60
C ALA A 25 3.47 -6.64 -4.40
N ARG A 26 2.59 -6.00 -5.19
CA ARG A 26 1.13 -6.22 -5.12
C ARG A 26 0.73 -7.67 -5.37
N TYR A 27 1.26 -8.30 -6.42
CA TYR A 27 0.99 -9.70 -6.73
C TYR A 27 1.27 -10.61 -5.53
N THR A 28 2.45 -10.46 -4.92
CA THR A 28 2.84 -11.29 -3.78
C THR A 28 2.10 -10.96 -2.48
N THR A 29 1.58 -9.74 -2.34
CA THR A 29 0.66 -9.35 -1.26
C THR A 29 -0.69 -10.04 -1.45
N THR A 30 -1.29 -9.94 -2.63
CA THR A 30 -2.57 -10.60 -2.95
C THR A 30 -2.49 -12.11 -2.73
N GLN A 31 -1.41 -12.77 -3.20
CA GLN A 31 -1.16 -14.19 -2.93
C GLN A 31 -1.04 -14.52 -1.43
N ALA A 32 -0.53 -13.59 -0.61
CA ALA A 32 -0.39 -13.81 0.83
C ALA A 32 -1.75 -13.80 1.55
N VAL A 33 -2.78 -13.14 1.00
CA VAL A 33 -4.09 -12.96 1.64
C VAL A 33 -5.24 -13.65 0.91
N GLU A 34 -4.94 -14.36 -0.18
CA GLU A 34 -5.91 -15.13 -0.94
C GLU A 34 -6.67 -16.14 -0.06
N GLY A 35 -8.00 -16.11 -0.16
CA GLY A 35 -8.91 -17.02 0.54
C GLY A 35 -9.09 -16.78 2.03
N LEU A 36 -8.55 -15.69 2.59
CA LEU A 36 -8.77 -15.35 4.00
C LEU A 36 -10.22 -14.96 4.26
N THR A 37 -10.79 -15.46 5.35
CA THR A 37 -12.12 -15.05 5.83
C THR A 37 -12.07 -13.71 6.55
N THR A 38 -13.22 -13.04 6.74
CA THR A 38 -13.30 -11.82 7.55
C THR A 38 -12.78 -12.04 8.98
N GLU A 39 -13.03 -13.20 9.58
CA GLU A 39 -12.50 -13.54 10.92
C GLU A 39 -10.97 -13.63 10.93
N GLU A 40 -10.36 -14.19 9.89
CA GLU A 40 -8.90 -14.21 9.74
C GLU A 40 -8.33 -12.83 9.40
N LEU A 41 -9.06 -11.98 8.68
CA LEU A 41 -8.65 -10.62 8.39
C LEU A 41 -8.66 -9.74 9.64
N ASP A 42 -9.64 -9.93 10.52
CA ASP A 42 -9.86 -9.17 11.74
C ASP A 42 -9.12 -9.72 12.95
N TYR A 43 -8.48 -10.89 12.83
CA TYR A 43 -7.74 -11.51 13.92
C TYR A 43 -6.67 -10.56 14.49
N LEU A 44 -6.71 -10.37 15.81
CA LEU A 44 -5.73 -9.64 16.59
C LEU A 44 -5.04 -10.62 17.54
N TYR A 45 -3.71 -10.68 17.48
CA TYR A 45 -2.92 -11.48 18.42
C TYR A 45 -2.94 -10.86 19.83
N ASN A 46 -2.79 -9.53 19.90
CA ASN A 46 -2.94 -8.71 21.09
C ASN A 46 -3.29 -7.26 20.67
N GLU A 47 -3.38 -6.35 21.64
CA GLU A 47 -3.74 -4.95 21.39
C GLU A 47 -2.64 -4.11 20.71
N GLU A 48 -1.41 -4.62 20.62
CA GLU A 48 -0.27 -3.94 20.01
C GLU A 48 -0.07 -4.30 18.53
N VAL A 49 -0.64 -5.41 18.07
CA VAL A 49 -0.44 -5.93 16.71
C VAL A 49 -1.58 -5.49 15.80
N ASN A 50 -1.25 -5.09 14.57
CA ASN A 50 -2.25 -4.79 13.54
C ASN A 50 -2.85 -6.07 12.95
N SER A 51 -4.15 -6.06 12.65
CA SER A 51 -4.80 -7.17 11.92
C SER A 51 -4.38 -7.18 10.44
N ILE A 52 -4.68 -8.27 9.71
CA ILE A 52 -4.37 -8.33 8.28
C ILE A 52 -5.20 -7.30 7.51
N GLY A 53 -6.48 -7.12 7.86
CA GLY A 53 -7.35 -6.11 7.25
C GLY A 53 -6.81 -4.69 7.44
N MET A 54 -6.30 -4.37 8.63
CA MET A 54 -5.65 -3.08 8.92
C MET A 54 -4.44 -2.85 8.01
N LEU A 55 -3.56 -3.86 7.86
CA LEU A 55 -2.36 -3.74 7.03
C LEU A 55 -2.69 -3.58 5.54
N LEU A 56 -3.72 -4.27 5.03
CA LEU A 56 -4.15 -4.11 3.63
C LEU A 56 -4.72 -2.71 3.38
N TYR A 57 -5.51 -2.18 4.32
CA TYR A 57 -6.05 -0.83 4.20
C TYR A 57 -4.96 0.24 4.34
N HIS A 58 -3.97 0.02 5.22
CA HIS A 58 -2.79 0.88 5.35
C HIS A 58 -2.05 1.05 4.02
N MET A 59 -1.78 -0.05 3.33
CA MET A 59 -1.10 -0.01 2.01
C MET A 59 -1.85 0.88 1.01
N ALA A 60 -3.19 0.81 0.98
CA ALA A 60 -4.00 1.68 0.13
C ALA A 60 -3.96 3.15 0.57
N ALA A 61 -4.04 3.39 1.89
CA ALA A 61 -3.98 4.73 2.47
C ALA A 61 -2.63 5.41 2.23
N VAL A 62 -1.52 4.69 2.39
CA VAL A 62 -0.16 5.18 2.10
C VAL A 62 -0.05 5.53 0.62
N GLU A 63 -0.47 4.63 -0.28
CA GLU A 63 -0.39 4.92 -1.72
C GLU A 63 -1.22 6.16 -2.08
N PHE A 64 -2.44 6.30 -1.56
CA PHE A 64 -3.27 7.50 -1.71
C PHE A 64 -2.58 8.76 -1.17
N TYR A 65 -1.99 8.70 0.03
CA TYR A 65 -1.28 9.82 0.63
C TYR A 65 -0.15 10.31 -0.29
N TYR A 66 0.62 9.40 -0.89
CA TYR A 66 1.65 9.75 -1.85
C TYR A 66 1.09 10.29 -3.18
N GLN A 67 -0.11 9.90 -3.61
CA GLN A 67 -0.77 10.54 -4.75
C GLN A 67 -0.98 12.02 -4.46
N ILE A 68 -1.59 12.36 -3.33
CA ILE A 68 -1.87 13.74 -2.97
C ILE A 68 -0.58 14.56 -2.84
N HIS A 69 0.41 14.05 -2.11
CA HIS A 69 1.63 14.80 -1.83
C HIS A 69 2.55 14.95 -3.04
N THR A 70 2.60 13.95 -3.93
CA THR A 70 3.52 14.00 -5.07
C THR A 70 2.86 14.54 -6.33
N PHE A 71 1.60 14.19 -6.60
CA PHE A 71 0.89 14.62 -7.80
C PHE A 71 0.24 16.00 -7.65
N GLU A 72 -0.32 16.28 -6.47
CA GLU A 72 -1.12 17.49 -6.22
C GLU A 72 -0.42 18.54 -5.36
N ASP A 73 0.70 18.17 -4.71
CA ASP A 73 1.52 19.07 -3.87
C ASP A 73 0.69 19.81 -2.81
N ARG A 74 -0.16 19.05 -2.10
CA ARG A 74 -1.05 19.56 -1.05
C ARG A 74 -1.19 18.57 0.10
N GLU A 75 -1.83 19.02 1.17
CA GLU A 75 -2.29 18.17 2.26
C GLU A 75 -3.68 17.55 1.94
N PRO A 76 -4.04 16.43 2.60
CA PRO A 76 -5.36 15.84 2.46
C PRO A 76 -6.46 16.76 3.02
N THR A 77 -7.62 16.75 2.38
CA THR A 77 -8.83 17.42 2.86
C THR A 77 -9.47 16.66 4.04
N GLU A 78 -10.36 17.30 4.78
CA GLU A 78 -11.08 16.64 5.88
C GLU A 78 -11.83 15.38 5.44
N ALA A 79 -12.46 15.40 4.26
CA ALA A 79 -13.17 14.25 3.71
C ALA A 79 -12.21 13.10 3.32
N GLU A 80 -11.02 13.42 2.81
CA GLU A 80 -9.99 12.43 2.53
C GLU A 80 -9.41 11.85 3.81
N LEU A 81 -9.19 12.68 4.85
CA LEU A 81 -8.75 12.21 6.16
C LEU A 81 -9.81 11.30 6.82
N GLU A 82 -11.09 11.62 6.72
CA GLU A 82 -12.15 10.75 7.25
C GLU A 82 -12.06 9.33 6.68
N ARG A 83 -11.75 9.20 5.37
CA ARG A 83 -11.56 7.91 4.71
C ARG A 83 -10.24 7.25 5.07
N TRP A 84 -9.12 7.98 5.00
CA TRP A 84 -7.78 7.39 4.95
C TRP A 84 -7.01 7.44 6.27
N LEU A 85 -7.36 8.35 7.19
CA LEU A 85 -6.67 8.49 8.47
C LEU A 85 -6.63 7.19 9.29
N PRO A 86 -7.69 6.35 9.35
CA PRO A 86 -7.59 5.06 10.04
C PRO A 86 -6.52 4.14 9.47
N GLY A 87 -6.28 4.21 8.16
CA GLY A 87 -5.22 3.46 7.49
C GLY A 87 -3.84 4.08 7.72
N LEU A 88 -3.73 5.40 7.78
CA LEU A 88 -2.46 6.10 7.99
C LEU A 88 -1.96 5.96 9.43
N GLU A 89 -2.83 6.10 10.42
CA GLU A 89 -2.46 6.03 11.84
C GLU A 89 -2.42 4.61 12.38
N LEU A 90 -3.24 3.70 11.82
CA LEU A 90 -3.46 2.37 12.38
C LEU A 90 -3.87 2.45 13.86
N GLU A 91 -3.23 1.69 14.73
CA GLU A 91 -3.44 1.70 16.18
C GLU A 91 -4.93 1.61 16.59
N ALA A 92 -5.36 2.39 17.58
CA ALA A 92 -6.72 2.34 18.11
C ALA A 92 -7.77 2.76 17.07
N LEU A 93 -7.49 3.79 16.26
CA LEU A 93 -8.40 4.26 15.22
C LEU A 93 -8.59 3.20 14.14
N GLY A 94 -7.50 2.62 13.66
CA GLY A 94 -7.50 1.54 12.68
C GLY A 94 -8.22 0.31 13.22
N ARG A 95 -7.99 -0.10 14.47
CA ARG A 95 -8.74 -1.22 15.09
C ARG A 95 -10.24 -0.95 15.21
N GLU A 96 -10.62 0.30 15.47
CA GLU A 96 -12.03 0.67 15.57
C GLU A 96 -12.72 0.65 14.21
N LYS A 97 -12.09 1.25 13.19
CA LYS A 97 -12.70 1.53 11.89
C LYS A 97 -12.45 0.47 10.82
N ILE A 98 -11.34 -0.26 10.89
CA ILE A 98 -10.92 -1.23 9.87
C ILE A 98 -11.17 -2.64 10.38
N LYS A 99 -12.44 -3.06 10.33
CA LYS A 99 -12.89 -4.40 10.71
C LYS A 99 -14.20 -4.77 10.01
N GLY A 100 -14.49 -6.06 9.92
CA GLY A 100 -15.76 -6.57 9.40
C GLY A 100 -15.89 -6.51 7.87
N ASN A 101 -14.80 -6.23 7.16
CA ASN A 101 -14.80 -6.16 5.70
C ASN A 101 -14.38 -7.51 5.09
N SER A 102 -14.80 -7.77 3.86
CA SER A 102 -14.38 -8.95 3.12
C SER A 102 -13.00 -8.74 2.48
N ILE A 103 -12.36 -9.81 2.01
CA ILE A 103 -11.10 -9.70 1.28
C ILE A 103 -11.27 -8.89 -0.02
N GLU A 104 -12.41 -9.01 -0.70
CA GLU A 104 -12.73 -8.29 -1.93
C GLU A 104 -12.72 -6.79 -1.69
N PHE A 105 -13.31 -6.30 -0.58
CA PHE A 105 -13.26 -4.88 -0.23
C PHE A 105 -11.82 -4.33 -0.21
N TYR A 106 -10.90 -5.05 0.42
CA TYR A 106 -9.50 -4.62 0.52
C TYR A 106 -8.78 -4.69 -0.82
N ILE A 107 -9.00 -5.76 -1.60
CA ILE A 107 -8.39 -5.91 -2.92
C ILE A 107 -8.90 -4.85 -3.90
N ASP A 108 -10.20 -4.59 -3.91
CA ASP A 108 -10.82 -3.56 -4.74
C ASP A 108 -10.30 -2.17 -4.36
N THR A 109 -10.16 -1.88 -3.06
CA THR A 109 -9.60 -0.60 -2.58
C THR A 109 -8.13 -0.44 -3.03
N LEU A 110 -7.32 -1.50 -2.89
CA LEU A 110 -5.93 -1.50 -3.37
C LEU A 110 -5.84 -1.32 -4.89
N GLN A 111 -6.79 -1.88 -5.64
CA GLN A 111 -6.86 -1.75 -7.10
C GLN A 111 -7.35 -0.36 -7.53
N GLU A 112 -8.33 0.23 -6.85
CA GLU A 112 -8.84 1.59 -7.07
C GLU A 112 -7.67 2.58 -7.01
N VAL A 113 -6.94 2.58 -5.89
CA VAL A 113 -5.82 3.50 -5.68
C VAL A 113 -4.71 3.24 -6.70
N ARG A 114 -4.33 1.97 -6.93
CA ARG A 114 -3.27 1.63 -7.91
C ARG A 114 -3.62 2.05 -9.34
N SER A 115 -4.88 1.93 -9.72
CA SER A 115 -5.34 2.33 -11.06
C SER A 115 -5.14 3.82 -11.26
N LYS A 116 -5.44 4.63 -10.23
CA LYS A 116 -5.20 6.08 -10.28
C LYS A 116 -3.72 6.42 -10.35
N THR A 117 -2.87 5.71 -9.60
CA THR A 117 -1.41 5.87 -9.67
C THR A 117 -0.89 5.63 -11.09
N ILE A 118 -1.29 4.53 -11.71
CA ILE A 118 -0.82 4.16 -13.06
C ILE A 118 -1.35 5.15 -14.11
N GLU A 119 -2.62 5.56 -14.02
CA GLU A 119 -3.19 6.57 -14.91
C GLU A 119 -2.37 7.87 -14.87
N THR A 120 -2.05 8.36 -13.68
CA THR A 120 -1.23 9.57 -13.54
C THR A 120 0.19 9.37 -14.07
N PHE A 121 0.84 8.23 -13.77
CA PHE A 121 2.17 7.92 -14.28
C PHE A 121 2.26 7.90 -15.80
N GLN A 122 1.21 7.47 -16.51
CA GLN A 122 1.16 7.50 -17.98
C GLN A 122 1.21 8.92 -18.56
N SER A 123 0.80 9.93 -17.79
CA SER A 123 0.79 11.33 -18.21
C SER A 123 2.08 12.09 -17.86
N LEU A 124 2.94 11.54 -17.00
CA LEU A 124 4.10 12.23 -16.46
C LEU A 124 5.38 11.92 -17.25
N PRO A 125 6.26 12.91 -17.47
CA PRO A 125 7.57 12.68 -18.08
C PRO A 125 8.54 12.04 -17.08
N ASP A 126 9.52 11.26 -17.54
CA ASP A 126 10.48 10.56 -16.66
C ASP A 126 11.24 11.54 -15.73
N GLU A 127 11.53 12.75 -16.19
CA GLU A 127 12.20 13.80 -15.41
C GLU A 127 11.46 14.12 -14.11
N TRP A 128 10.15 13.93 -14.06
CA TRP A 128 9.33 14.14 -12.88
C TRP A 128 9.76 13.24 -11.70
N LEU A 129 10.20 12.01 -11.98
CA LEU A 129 10.69 11.09 -10.94
C LEU A 129 11.96 11.62 -10.27
N PHE A 130 12.75 12.43 -10.98
CA PHE A 130 14.02 12.95 -10.48
C PHE A 130 13.89 14.30 -9.75
N LYS A 131 12.71 14.93 -9.73
CA LYS A 131 12.45 16.14 -8.94
C LYS A 131 12.65 15.87 -7.46
N THR A 132 13.51 16.64 -6.80
CA THR A 132 13.78 16.57 -5.36
C THR A 132 12.97 17.59 -4.58
N THR A 133 12.53 17.22 -3.39
CA THR A 133 11.94 18.13 -2.39
C THR A 133 12.46 17.79 -1.01
N ASP A 134 12.23 18.71 -0.06
CA ASP A 134 12.33 18.39 1.37
C ASP A 134 11.46 17.17 1.70
N PHE A 135 11.98 16.36 2.62
CA PHE A 135 11.40 15.10 3.05
C PHE A 135 11.83 14.81 4.49
N TRP A 136 11.75 13.55 4.93
CA TRP A 136 12.05 13.17 6.29
C TRP A 136 13.46 13.53 6.75
N TYR A 137 13.58 13.79 8.06
CA TYR A 137 14.85 14.05 8.75
C TYR A 137 15.64 15.22 8.14
N ASP A 138 14.94 16.23 7.63
CA ASP A 138 15.51 17.39 6.95
C ASP A 138 16.43 17.00 5.78
N LYS A 139 16.07 15.93 5.05
CA LYS A 139 16.79 15.45 3.86
C LYS A 139 15.97 15.65 2.59
N GLN A 140 16.69 15.73 1.47
CA GLN A 140 16.07 15.71 0.14
C GLN A 140 15.70 14.28 -0.23
N ALA A 141 14.53 14.09 -0.84
CA ALA A 141 14.16 12.89 -1.57
C ALA A 141 13.60 13.27 -2.93
N ASN A 142 13.88 12.45 -3.96
CA ASN A 142 13.20 12.59 -5.24
C ASN A 142 11.90 11.80 -5.26
N ASN A 143 11.02 12.09 -6.22
CA ASN A 143 9.77 11.37 -6.40
C ASN A 143 10.00 9.86 -6.65
N TYR A 144 11.12 9.49 -7.28
CA TYR A 144 11.51 8.09 -7.44
C TYR A 144 11.62 7.38 -6.09
N PHE A 145 12.35 7.94 -5.13
CA PHE A 145 12.49 7.37 -3.79
C PHE A 145 11.15 7.29 -3.07
N LYS A 146 10.33 8.36 -3.16
CA LYS A 146 9.00 8.40 -2.54
C LYS A 146 8.11 7.26 -3.03
N TRP A 147 8.05 7.02 -4.35
CA TRP A 147 7.27 5.93 -4.92
C TRP A 147 7.92 4.55 -4.77
N PHE A 148 9.26 4.49 -4.64
CA PHE A 148 9.93 3.29 -4.17
C PHE A 148 9.46 2.91 -2.76
N HIS A 149 9.44 3.88 -1.84
CA HIS A 149 9.04 3.66 -0.46
C HIS A 149 7.60 3.13 -0.37
N VAL A 150 6.65 3.60 -1.18
CA VAL A 150 5.27 3.08 -1.21
C VAL A 150 5.22 1.55 -1.35
N PHE A 151 6.00 0.95 -2.25
CA PHE A 151 5.98 -0.51 -2.41
C PHE A 151 6.98 -1.24 -1.50
N GLU A 152 8.03 -0.55 -1.04
CA GLU A 152 8.91 -1.07 0.01
C GLU A 152 8.15 -1.29 1.32
N ASP A 153 7.30 -0.34 1.69
CA ASP A 153 6.40 -0.41 2.84
C ASP A 153 5.36 -1.54 2.69
N GLU A 154 4.76 -1.69 1.50
CA GLU A 154 3.90 -2.84 1.19
C GLU A 154 4.65 -4.19 1.35
N ILE A 155 5.89 -4.27 0.89
CA ILE A 155 6.75 -5.47 1.06
C ILE A 155 7.02 -5.74 2.54
N ASN A 156 7.28 -4.70 3.34
CA ASN A 156 7.50 -4.76 4.78
C ASN A 156 6.27 -5.34 5.49
N HIS A 157 5.10 -4.75 5.28
CA HIS A 157 3.85 -5.16 5.93
C HIS A 157 3.35 -6.52 5.43
N ARG A 158 3.61 -6.90 4.18
CA ARG A 158 3.38 -8.29 3.71
C ARG A 158 4.19 -9.30 4.54
N GLY A 159 5.37 -8.94 5.02
CA GLY A 159 6.14 -9.74 5.98
C GLY A 159 5.36 -9.98 7.28
N GLN A 160 4.74 -8.93 7.82
CA GLN A 160 3.90 -8.98 9.02
C GLN A 160 2.64 -9.83 8.78
N ILE A 161 1.95 -9.66 7.65
CA ILE A 161 0.80 -10.48 7.25
C ILE A 161 1.16 -11.97 7.28
N ARG A 162 2.30 -12.35 6.70
CA ARG A 162 2.77 -13.75 6.69
C ARG A 162 3.05 -14.29 8.09
N LEU A 163 3.52 -13.45 9.00
CA LEU A 163 3.73 -13.82 10.40
C LEU A 163 2.39 -14.01 11.13
N ILE A 164 1.45 -13.09 10.97
CA ILE A 164 0.11 -13.16 11.58
C ILE A 164 -0.61 -14.44 11.12
N LYS A 165 -0.55 -14.79 9.82
CA LYS A 165 -1.11 -16.06 9.31
C LYS A 165 -0.52 -17.30 9.99
N LYS A 166 0.77 -17.27 10.35
CA LYS A 166 1.39 -18.38 11.10
C LYS A 166 0.90 -18.40 12.55
N MET A 167 0.73 -17.24 13.17
CA MET A 167 0.21 -17.11 14.54
C MET A 167 -1.24 -17.58 14.65
N GLN A 168 -2.09 -17.26 13.67
CA GLN A 168 -3.47 -17.75 13.56
C GLN A 168 -3.51 -19.27 13.56
N LYS A 169 -2.76 -19.91 12.66
CA LYS A 169 -2.67 -21.38 12.59
C LYS A 169 -2.22 -22.00 13.90
N ALA A 170 -1.22 -21.40 14.58
CA ALA A 170 -0.76 -21.88 15.87
C ALA A 170 -1.82 -21.72 16.98
N HIS A 171 -2.63 -20.66 16.94
CA HIS A 171 -3.74 -20.44 17.88
C HIS A 171 -4.91 -21.40 17.64
N SER A 172 -5.22 -21.70 16.38
CA SER A 172 -6.28 -22.65 16.00
C SER A 172 -5.94 -24.12 16.31
N ILE A 173 -4.71 -24.44 16.73
CA ILE A 173 -4.25 -25.80 17.11
C ILE A 173 -4.47 -26.08 18.62
N LYS A 174 -5.31 -25.30 19.31
CA LYS A 174 -5.71 -25.56 20.70
C LYS A 174 -7.05 -26.27 20.81
#